data_AF-A0AA45ZI24-F1
#
_entry.id   AF-A0AA45ZI24-F1
#
_cell.length_a   1.000
_cell.length_b   1.000
_cell.length_c   1.000
_cell.angle_alpha   90.00
_cell.angle_beta   90.00
_cell.angle_gamma   90.00
#
_symmetry.space_group_name_H-M   'P 1'
#
loop_
_entity.id
_entity.type
_entity.pdbx_description
1 polymer ?
#
loop_
_entity_poly.entity_id
_entity_poly.type
_entity_poly.pdbx_seq_one_letter_code
_entity_poly.pdbx_strand_id
1 'polypeptide(L)'
;MPIFRLMMLSYVLLNFDKICAKIFYVAIYTYIVSISLVLCHEGVASLVYSKNPLYLYPRVYQILKWYYFNKDLITTGMVIRAMMILFCTHITQSYIWGLQWRSLPKVIFSYLSKIFSFKGSSVSKQNRIVFPAEIEHEKYLFISRVEECTEELIVDLLNYHVSEVTSDNMINLKKVCAIKIGYAMEDMIRNLVKIKAQTSDTKPKD
;
A
#
# COMPACT_ATOMS: atom_id res chain seq x y z
N MET A 1 41.29 7.08 -11.57
CA MET A 1 40.78 6.64 -10.25
C MET A 1 39.31 7.00 -9.94
N PRO A 2 38.77 8.20 -10.22
CA PRO A 2 37.39 8.55 -9.82
C PRO A 2 36.29 7.88 -10.69
N ILE A 3 36.59 7.60 -11.96
CA ILE A 3 35.64 6.97 -12.90
C ILE A 3 35.27 5.55 -12.46
N PHE A 4 36.25 4.76 -11.98
CA PHE A 4 36.00 3.42 -11.44
C PHE A 4 35.11 3.45 -10.18
N ARG A 5 35.26 4.46 -9.32
CA ARG A 5 34.41 4.63 -8.13
C ARG A 5 32.98 5.01 -8.51
N LEU A 6 32.80 5.88 -9.50
CA LEU A 6 31.48 6.25 -10.05
C LEU A 6 30.79 5.07 -10.75
N MET A 7 31.55 4.24 -11.47
CA MET A 7 31.05 3.06 -12.16
C MET A 7 30.60 1.98 -11.16
N MET A 8 31.34 1.77 -10.07
CA MET A 8 30.90 0.93 -8.94
C MET A 8 29.67 1.50 -8.24
N LEU A 9 29.60 2.81 -8.02
CA LEU A 9 28.45 3.47 -7.40
C LEU A 9 27.19 3.31 -8.27
N SER A 10 27.32 3.51 -9.58
CA SER A 10 26.24 3.31 -10.56
C SER A 10 25.74 1.86 -10.56
N TYR A 11 26.66 0.89 -10.51
CA TYR A 11 26.28 -0.53 -10.43
C TYR A 11 25.56 -0.89 -9.13
N VAL A 12 25.99 -0.30 -8.00
CA VAL A 12 25.34 -0.48 -6.70
C VAL A 12 23.97 0.19 -6.67
N LEU A 13 23.82 1.40 -7.22
CA LEU A 13 22.54 2.11 -7.34
C LEU A 13 21.56 1.35 -8.25
N LEU A 14 22.01 0.85 -9.40
CA LEU A 14 21.18 0.11 -10.34
C LEU A 14 20.69 -1.24 -9.78
N ASN A 15 21.46 -1.83 -8.85
CA ASN A 15 21.09 -3.07 -8.18
C ASN A 15 20.69 -2.86 -6.71
N PHE A 16 20.46 -1.61 -6.28
CA PHE A 16 20.24 -1.28 -4.88
C PHE A 16 19.04 -2.04 -4.31
N ASP A 17 17.93 -2.09 -5.05
CA ASP A 17 16.73 -2.86 -4.67
C ASP A 17 17.03 -4.35 -4.47
N LYS A 18 17.88 -4.93 -5.32
CA LYS A 18 18.28 -6.35 -5.21
C LYS A 18 19.21 -6.58 -4.03
N ILE A 19 20.10 -5.62 -3.74
CA ILE A 19 21.04 -5.68 -2.62
C ILE A 19 20.28 -5.51 -1.31
N CYS A 20 19.39 -4.52 -1.20
CA CYS A 20 18.52 -4.31 -0.04
C CYS A 20 17.63 -5.52 0.22
N ALA A 21 17.02 -6.10 -0.83
CA ALA A 21 16.23 -7.32 -0.68
C ALA A 21 17.07 -8.48 -0.12
N LYS A 22 18.30 -8.68 -0.62
CA LYS A 22 19.22 -9.70 -0.09
C LYS A 22 19.63 -9.43 1.35
N ILE A 23 19.94 -8.18 1.71
CA ILE A 23 20.33 -7.81 3.08
C ILE A 23 19.16 -8.03 4.04
N PHE A 24 17.96 -7.59 3.67
CA PHE A 24 16.75 -7.80 4.45
C PHE A 24 16.48 -9.31 4.64
N TYR A 25 16.72 -10.09 3.61
CA TYR A 25 16.61 -11.53 3.66
C TYR A 25 17.62 -12.19 4.60
N VAL A 26 18.89 -11.77 4.54
CA VAL A 26 19.94 -12.21 5.47
C VAL A 26 19.58 -11.83 6.91
N ALA A 27 19.01 -10.64 7.13
CA ALA A 27 18.58 -10.20 8.46
C ALA A 27 17.45 -11.09 9.02
N ILE A 28 16.43 -11.39 8.21
CA ILE A 28 15.34 -12.31 8.60
C ILE A 28 15.89 -13.71 8.89
N TYR A 29 16.78 -14.22 8.03
CA TYR A 29 17.40 -15.52 8.22
C TYR A 29 18.17 -15.59 9.54
N THR A 30 19.04 -14.61 9.79
CA THR A 30 19.85 -14.54 11.01
C THR A 30 18.97 -14.46 12.26
N TYR A 31 17.83 -13.78 12.16
CA TYR A 31 16.84 -13.70 13.24
C TYR A 31 16.16 -15.05 13.51
N ILE A 32 15.72 -15.78 12.48
CA ILE A 32 15.11 -17.10 12.62
C ILE A 32 16.10 -18.10 13.22
N VAL A 33 17.36 -18.08 12.77
CA VAL A 33 18.43 -18.92 13.33
C VAL A 33 18.65 -18.59 14.81
N SER A 34 18.70 -17.29 15.15
CA SER A 34 18.87 -16.81 16.53
C SER A 34 17.74 -17.28 17.45
N ILE A 35 16.48 -17.16 17.04
CA ILE A 35 15.32 -17.68 17.79
C ILE A 35 15.44 -19.18 18.00
N SER A 36 15.77 -19.91 16.94
CA SER A 36 15.82 -21.38 16.99
C SER A 36 16.90 -21.86 17.95
N LEU A 37 18.04 -21.16 18.00
CA LEU A 37 19.15 -21.44 18.91
C LEU A 37 18.76 -21.20 20.37
N VAL A 38 18.07 -20.08 20.65
CA VAL A 38 17.54 -19.76 21.99
C VAL A 38 16.51 -20.80 22.44
N LEU A 39 15.58 -21.18 21.56
CA LEU A 39 14.58 -22.22 21.80
C LEU A 39 15.21 -23.57 22.15
N CYS A 40 16.34 -23.91 21.54
CA CYS A 40 17.00 -25.18 21.79
C CYS A 40 17.74 -25.23 23.12
N HIS A 41 18.34 -24.10 23.53
CA HIS A 41 19.12 -24.01 24.76
C HIS A 41 18.22 -23.78 25.99
N GLU A 42 17.26 -22.88 25.90
CA GLU A 42 16.41 -22.46 27.04
C GLU A 42 14.96 -22.98 26.96
N GLY A 43 14.56 -23.62 25.85
CA GLY A 43 13.20 -24.12 25.65
C GLY A 43 12.18 -23.04 25.25
N VAL A 44 10.92 -23.47 25.00
CA VAL A 44 9.83 -22.60 24.50
C VAL A 44 9.47 -21.46 25.48
N ALA A 45 9.69 -21.66 26.78
CA ALA A 45 9.42 -20.65 27.81
C ALA A 45 10.28 -19.39 27.66
N SER A 46 11.47 -19.49 27.05
CA SER A 46 12.39 -18.37 26.84
C SER A 46 11.89 -17.33 25.84
N LEU A 47 11.00 -17.72 24.91
CA LEU A 47 10.38 -16.82 23.92
C LEU A 47 9.54 -15.72 24.58
N VAL A 48 8.95 -16.01 25.74
CA VAL A 48 8.15 -15.05 26.50
C VAL A 48 9.02 -13.90 27.03
N TYR A 49 10.29 -14.19 27.31
CA TYR A 49 11.26 -13.20 27.80
C TYR A 49 11.91 -12.40 26.68
N SER A 50 11.92 -12.90 25.44
CA SER A 50 12.48 -12.21 24.27
C SER A 50 11.43 -11.36 23.53
N LYS A 51 10.54 -10.66 24.25
CA LYS A 51 9.55 -9.75 23.64
C LYS A 51 10.18 -8.67 22.74
N ASN A 52 11.42 -8.30 23.02
CA ASN A 52 12.16 -7.30 22.26
C ASN A 52 13.25 -7.97 21.40
N PRO A 53 13.21 -7.83 20.06
CA PRO A 53 14.14 -8.49 19.14
C PRO A 53 15.60 -8.03 19.31
N LEU A 54 15.81 -6.83 19.85
CA LEU A 54 17.15 -6.27 20.14
C LEU A 54 17.92 -7.05 21.20
N TYR A 55 17.24 -7.68 22.16
CA TYR A 55 17.89 -8.49 23.20
C TYR A 55 18.21 -9.92 22.76
N LEU A 56 17.80 -10.32 21.55
CA LEU A 56 18.02 -11.66 21.03
C LEU A 56 19.50 -11.90 20.69
N TYR A 57 20.15 -10.95 20.02
CA TYR A 57 21.55 -11.07 19.59
C TYR A 57 22.55 -11.18 20.75
N PRO A 58 22.50 -10.33 21.80
CA PRO A 58 23.36 -10.50 22.97
C PRO A 58 23.15 -11.84 23.67
N ARG A 59 21.92 -12.36 23.66
CA ARG A 59 21.56 -13.63 24.29
C ARG A 59 22.12 -14.84 23.52
N VAL A 60 22.02 -14.82 22.19
CA VAL A 60 22.69 -15.81 21.33
C VAL A 60 24.19 -15.80 21.57
N TYR A 61 24.80 -14.62 21.71
CA TYR A 61 26.22 -14.52 22.03
C TYR A 61 26.55 -15.13 23.40
N GLN A 62 25.74 -14.90 24.44
CA GLN A 62 25.91 -15.51 25.75
C GLN A 62 25.78 -17.04 25.70
N ILE A 63 24.83 -17.57 24.93
CA ILE A 63 24.65 -19.00 24.73
C ILE A 63 25.87 -19.61 24.02
N LEU A 64 26.34 -18.99 22.93
CA LEU A 64 27.55 -19.43 22.22
C LEU A 64 28.79 -19.38 23.12
N LYS A 65 28.92 -18.33 23.93
CA LYS A 65 29.97 -18.20 24.94
C LYS A 65 29.87 -19.34 25.95
N TRP A 66 28.67 -19.67 26.43
CA TRP A 66 28.46 -20.77 27.37
C TRP A 66 28.88 -22.12 26.77
N TYR A 67 28.50 -22.40 25.51
CA TYR A 67 28.94 -23.60 24.79
C TYR A 67 30.46 -23.67 24.64
N TYR A 68 31.13 -22.54 24.40
CA TYR A 68 32.58 -22.51 24.27
C TYR A 68 33.30 -22.86 25.57
N PHE A 69 32.79 -22.40 26.72
CA PHE A 69 33.40 -22.65 28.03
C PHE A 69 32.98 -23.99 28.66
N ASN A 70 31.82 -24.53 28.30
CA ASN A 70 31.26 -25.75 28.91
C ASN A 70 31.24 -26.93 27.92
N LYS A 71 32.33 -27.12 27.17
CA LYS A 71 32.42 -28.15 26.11
C LYS A 71 32.14 -29.56 26.64
N ASP A 72 32.57 -29.85 27.86
CA ASP A 72 32.44 -31.17 28.49
C ASP A 72 30.99 -31.49 28.90
N LEU A 73 30.15 -30.47 29.01
CA LEU A 73 28.72 -30.59 29.32
C LEU A 73 27.85 -30.69 28.06
N ILE A 74 28.45 -30.59 26.87
CA ILE A 74 27.74 -30.71 25.60
C ILE A 74 27.41 -32.18 25.35
N THR A 75 26.13 -32.53 25.50
CA THR A 75 25.65 -33.86 25.17
C THR A 75 25.44 -34.01 23.67
N THR A 76 25.59 -35.24 23.17
CA THR A 76 25.34 -35.59 21.76
C THR A 76 23.93 -35.17 21.30
N GLY A 77 22.96 -35.22 22.21
CA GLY A 77 21.58 -34.77 21.96
C GLY A 77 21.47 -33.26 21.67
N MET A 78 22.28 -32.41 22.32
CA MET A 78 22.30 -30.98 22.03
C MET A 78 22.87 -30.70 20.63
N VAL A 79 23.92 -31.43 20.24
CA VAL A 79 24.54 -31.30 18.91
C VAL A 79 23.58 -31.73 17.80
N ILE A 80 22.88 -32.86 17.96
CA ILE A 80 21.89 -33.34 16.98
C ILE A 80 20.77 -32.32 16.80
N ARG A 81 20.25 -31.74 17.90
CA ARG A 81 19.19 -30.72 17.83
C ARG A 81 19.66 -29.44 17.14
N ALA A 82 20.87 -28.97 17.45
CA ALA A 82 21.46 -27.81 16.79
C ALA A 82 21.64 -28.04 15.27
N MET A 83 22.14 -29.21 14.88
CA MET A 83 22.30 -29.59 13.47
C MET A 83 20.94 -29.69 12.76
N MET A 84 19.93 -30.27 13.40
CA MET A 84 18.58 -30.37 12.85
C MET A 84 17.95 -28.99 12.63
N ILE A 85 18.21 -28.03 13.53
CA ILE A 85 17.76 -26.65 13.37
C ILE A 85 18.47 -25.94 12.24
N LEU A 86 19.80 -26.06 12.13
CA LEU A 86 20.54 -25.49 11.00
C LEU A 86 20.04 -26.08 9.68
N PHE A 87 19.71 -27.36 9.66
CA PHE A 87 19.13 -28.03 8.49
C PHE A 87 17.71 -27.55 8.18
N CYS A 88 16.83 -27.45 9.19
CA CYS A 88 15.46 -26.92 9.03
C CYS A 88 15.47 -25.46 8.57
N THR A 89 16.33 -24.62 9.16
CA THR A 89 16.46 -23.20 8.78
C THR A 89 17.03 -23.06 7.38
N HIS A 90 17.97 -23.91 6.98
CA HIS A 90 18.48 -23.97 5.61
C HIS A 90 17.42 -24.45 4.60
N ILE A 91 16.63 -25.47 4.93
CA ILE A 91 15.50 -25.91 4.09
C ILE A 91 14.49 -24.77 3.92
N THR A 92 14.11 -24.13 5.02
CA THR A 92 13.20 -22.98 5.02
C THR A 92 13.75 -21.86 4.15
N GLN A 93 15.06 -21.59 4.25
CA GLN A 93 15.74 -20.63 3.41
C GLN A 93 15.70 -21.02 1.92
N SER A 94 15.96 -22.29 1.58
CA SER A 94 15.94 -22.79 0.21
C SER A 94 14.54 -22.67 -0.42
N TYR A 95 13.50 -23.04 0.32
CA TYR A 95 12.10 -22.84 -0.10
C TYR A 95 11.78 -21.38 -0.35
N ILE A 96 12.21 -20.51 0.56
CA ILE A 96 11.96 -19.09 0.44
C ILE A 96 12.78 -18.47 -0.71
N TRP A 97 13.99 -18.96 -1.01
CA TRP A 97 14.77 -18.51 -2.16
C TRP A 97 14.16 -18.96 -3.49
N GLY A 98 13.52 -20.14 -3.52
CA GLY A 98 12.79 -20.66 -4.67
C GLY A 98 11.43 -19.99 -4.93
N LEU A 99 10.90 -19.25 -3.96
CA LEU A 99 9.70 -18.45 -4.15
C LEU A 99 9.97 -17.32 -5.14
N GLN A 100 9.12 -17.19 -6.16
CA GLN A 100 9.17 -16.09 -7.12
C GLN A 100 8.78 -14.78 -6.43
N TRP A 101 9.68 -14.19 -5.65
CA TRP A 101 9.47 -12.94 -4.93
C TRP A 101 9.02 -11.77 -5.82
N ARG A 102 9.28 -11.84 -7.13
CA ARG A 102 8.76 -10.88 -8.12
C ARG A 102 7.24 -10.93 -8.30
N SER A 103 6.57 -12.06 -8.02
CA SER A 103 5.12 -12.21 -8.16
C SER A 103 4.38 -11.91 -6.86
N LEU A 104 5.00 -12.09 -5.70
CA LEU A 104 4.37 -11.85 -4.40
C LEU A 104 3.83 -10.42 -4.23
N PRO A 105 4.55 -9.33 -4.56
CA PRO A 105 4.02 -7.98 -4.49
C PRO A 105 2.82 -7.79 -5.39
N LYS A 106 2.81 -8.37 -6.60
CA LYS A 106 1.66 -8.29 -7.52
C LYS A 106 0.44 -9.01 -6.97
N VAL A 107 0.63 -10.20 -6.39
CA VAL A 107 -0.45 -10.97 -5.77
C VAL A 107 -0.98 -10.24 -4.54
N ILE A 108 -0.11 -9.72 -3.68
CA ILE A 108 -0.48 -8.95 -2.49
C ILE A 108 -1.17 -7.65 -2.89
N PHE A 109 -0.68 -6.91 -3.89
CA PHE A 109 -1.37 -5.71 -4.40
C PHE A 109 -2.73 -6.04 -5.01
N SER A 110 -2.84 -7.15 -5.75
CA SER A 110 -4.12 -7.60 -6.29
C SER A 110 -5.10 -8.03 -5.19
N TYR A 111 -4.60 -8.62 -4.11
CA TYR A 111 -5.40 -9.06 -2.99
C TYR A 111 -5.83 -7.87 -2.12
N LEU A 112 -4.90 -6.95 -1.83
CA LEU A 112 -5.17 -5.68 -1.16
C LEU A 112 -6.10 -4.82 -1.99
N SER A 113 -5.92 -4.73 -3.32
CA SER A 113 -6.87 -3.98 -4.17
C SER A 113 -8.26 -4.60 -4.12
N LYS A 114 -8.39 -5.93 -4.01
CA LYS A 114 -9.68 -6.61 -3.83
C LYS A 114 -10.29 -6.33 -2.45
N ILE A 115 -9.49 -6.34 -1.39
CA ILE A 115 -9.95 -6.03 -0.02
C ILE A 115 -10.35 -4.54 0.09
N PHE A 116 -9.52 -3.63 -0.42
CA PHE A 116 -9.81 -2.20 -0.47
C PHE A 116 -10.91 -1.85 -1.48
N SER A 117 -11.21 -2.73 -2.44
CA SER A 117 -12.37 -2.57 -3.33
C SER A 117 -13.72 -2.89 -2.66
N PHE A 118 -13.74 -3.33 -1.40
CA PHE A 118 -14.97 -3.71 -0.72
C PHE A 118 -15.38 -2.78 0.43
N LYS A 119 -15.60 -1.49 0.12
CA LYS A 119 -16.78 -0.72 0.60
C LYS A 119 -16.99 0.58 -0.18
N GLY A 120 -16.91 0.51 -1.50
CA GLY A 120 -17.75 1.34 -2.35
C GLY A 120 -18.62 0.35 -3.08
N SER A 121 -19.94 0.38 -2.88
CA SER A 121 -20.87 -0.38 -3.68
C SER A 121 -20.67 -0.02 -5.15
N SER A 122 -19.80 -0.76 -5.83
CA SER A 122 -19.69 -0.74 -7.27
C SER A 122 -20.99 -1.31 -7.77
N VAL A 123 -21.91 -0.41 -8.12
CA VAL A 123 -23.05 -0.67 -8.99
C VAL A 123 -22.55 -1.64 -10.06
N SER A 124 -23.15 -2.82 -10.07
CA SER A 124 -22.81 -3.87 -11.00
C SER A 124 -22.79 -3.28 -12.42
N LYS A 125 -21.74 -3.60 -13.18
CA LYS A 125 -21.68 -3.39 -14.64
C LYS A 125 -22.68 -4.30 -15.38
N GLN A 126 -23.88 -4.50 -14.82
CA GLN A 126 -24.92 -5.38 -15.32
C GLN A 126 -26.21 -4.62 -15.69
N ASN A 127 -26.15 -3.29 -15.82
CA ASN A 127 -27.13 -2.48 -16.53
C ASN A 127 -26.43 -1.18 -16.95
N ARG A 128 -25.76 -1.17 -18.11
CA ARG A 128 -25.57 0.11 -18.80
C ARG A 128 -26.98 0.55 -19.19
N ILE A 129 -27.60 1.38 -18.36
CA ILE A 129 -28.70 2.22 -18.79
C ILE A 129 -28.10 3.02 -19.94
N VAL A 130 -28.41 2.62 -21.17
CA VAL A 130 -28.09 3.44 -22.35
C VAL A 130 -28.97 4.65 -22.20
N PHE A 131 -28.40 5.71 -21.67
CA PHE A 131 -29.11 6.97 -21.57
C PHE A 131 -29.43 7.45 -22.99
N PRO A 132 -30.64 7.94 -23.24
CA PRO A 132 -30.95 8.67 -24.46
C PRO A 132 -29.88 9.75 -24.70
N ALA A 133 -29.52 10.00 -25.95
CA ALA A 133 -28.45 10.95 -26.30
C ALA A 133 -28.65 12.34 -25.66
N GLU A 134 -29.90 12.75 -25.44
CA GLU A 134 -30.29 13.98 -24.75
C GLU A 134 -29.87 14.00 -23.28
N ILE A 135 -29.98 12.88 -22.56
CA ILE A 135 -29.57 12.77 -21.15
C ILE A 135 -28.04 12.72 -21.04
N GLU A 136 -27.37 12.06 -21.98
CA GLU A 136 -25.90 12.06 -22.04
C GLU A 136 -25.35 13.46 -22.36
N HIS A 137 -26.04 14.24 -23.20
CA HIS A 137 -25.70 15.63 -23.48
C HIS A 137 -25.84 16.54 -22.26
N GLU A 138 -26.94 16.43 -21.50
CA GLU A 138 -27.12 17.21 -20.26
C GLU A 138 -26.07 16.86 -19.19
N LYS A 139 -25.73 15.58 -19.07
CA LYS A 139 -24.65 15.13 -18.20
C LYS A 139 -23.30 15.73 -18.60
N TYR A 140 -23.00 15.75 -19.90
CA TYR A 140 -21.78 16.39 -20.42
C TYR A 140 -21.75 17.90 -20.11
N LEU A 141 -22.87 18.59 -20.33
CA LEU A 141 -23.00 20.03 -20.05
C LEU A 141 -22.77 20.34 -18.57
N PHE A 142 -23.33 19.52 -17.67
CA PHE A 142 -23.12 19.67 -16.23
C PHE A 142 -21.65 19.48 -15.84
N ILE A 143 -20.99 18.43 -16.34
CA ILE A 143 -19.57 18.16 -16.06
C ILE A 143 -18.69 19.32 -16.53
N SER A 144 -18.91 19.80 -17.75
CA SER A 144 -18.14 20.91 -18.31
C SER A 144 -18.27 22.20 -17.47
N ARG A 145 -19.46 22.51 -16.94
CA ARG A 145 -19.67 23.67 -16.05
C ARG A 145 -18.98 23.51 -14.70
N VAL A 146 -18.95 22.29 -14.16
CA VAL A 146 -18.24 21.99 -12.89
C VAL A 146 -16.74 22.10 -13.09
N GLU A 147 -16.22 21.65 -14.23
CA GLU A 147 -14.80 21.79 -14.60
C GLU A 147 -14.42 23.27 -14.72
N GLU A 148 -15.20 24.08 -15.44
CA GLU A 148 -15.00 25.54 -15.56
C GLU A 148 -14.99 26.24 -14.19
N CYS A 149 -15.95 25.91 -13.31
CA CYS A 149 -15.98 26.45 -11.94
C CYS A 149 -14.75 26.05 -11.11
N THR A 150 -14.18 24.87 -11.39
CA THR A 150 -12.98 24.37 -10.70
C THR A 150 -11.72 25.05 -11.22
N GLU A 151 -11.64 25.31 -12.53
CA GLU A 151 -10.54 26.06 -13.14
C GLU A 151 -10.51 27.50 -12.65
N GLU A 152 -11.67 28.19 -12.59
CA GLU A 152 -11.78 29.52 -12.00
C GLU A 152 -11.30 29.55 -10.55
N LEU A 153 -11.68 28.54 -9.75
CA LEU A 153 -11.23 28.41 -8.36
C LEU A 153 -9.72 28.26 -8.26
N ILE A 154 -9.10 27.48 -9.14
CA ILE A 154 -7.65 27.29 -9.18
C ILE A 154 -6.95 28.60 -9.54
N VAL A 155 -7.45 29.32 -10.55
CA VAL A 155 -6.90 30.63 -10.95
C VAL A 155 -7.01 31.65 -9.81
N ASP A 156 -8.16 31.72 -9.16
CA ASP A 156 -8.38 32.60 -8.00
C ASP A 156 -7.39 32.26 -6.88
N LEU A 157 -7.19 30.98 -6.55
CA LEU A 157 -6.24 30.53 -5.54
C LEU A 157 -4.78 30.84 -5.90
N LEU A 158 -4.41 30.75 -7.19
CA LEU A 158 -3.06 31.07 -7.66
C LEU A 158 -2.76 32.58 -7.65
N ASN A 159 -3.81 33.41 -7.77
CA ASN A 159 -3.69 34.87 -7.71
C ASN A 159 -3.58 35.42 -6.27
N TYR A 160 -3.86 34.62 -5.24
CA TYR A 160 -3.59 35.02 -3.85
C TYR A 160 -2.10 34.88 -3.52
N HIS A 161 -1.49 35.96 -3.02
CA HIS A 161 -0.19 35.85 -2.36
C HIS A 161 -0.34 35.02 -1.07
N VAL A 162 0.55 34.03 -0.89
CA VAL A 162 0.57 33.07 0.23
C VAL A 162 0.50 33.73 1.63
N SER A 163 0.83 35.02 1.74
CA SER A 163 0.77 35.82 2.98
C SER A 163 -0.59 36.46 3.31
N GLU A 164 -1.59 36.44 2.41
CA GLU A 164 -2.88 37.16 2.58
C GLU A 164 -4.13 36.25 2.63
N VAL A 165 -3.96 34.93 2.60
CA VAL A 165 -5.10 33.99 2.68
C VAL A 165 -5.58 33.87 4.14
N THR A 166 -6.55 34.70 4.51
CA THR A 166 -7.27 34.56 5.79
C THR A 166 -8.28 33.41 5.73
N SER A 167 -8.67 32.87 6.90
CA SER A 167 -9.70 31.82 6.98
C SER A 167 -11.02 32.24 6.34
N ASP A 168 -11.36 33.53 6.43
CA ASP A 168 -12.61 34.10 5.93
C ASP A 168 -12.64 34.14 4.40
N ASN A 169 -11.51 34.47 3.76
CA ASN A 169 -11.38 34.43 2.30
C ASN A 169 -11.60 33.01 1.77
N MET A 170 -11.04 32.01 2.46
CA MET A 170 -11.20 30.60 2.07
C MET A 170 -12.62 30.06 2.32
N ILE A 171 -13.32 30.56 3.35
CA ILE A 171 -14.73 30.23 3.59
C ILE A 171 -15.62 30.85 2.49
N ASN A 172 -15.36 32.09 2.10
CA ASN A 172 -16.12 32.77 1.04
C ASN A 172 -15.92 32.09 -0.31
N LEU A 173 -14.68 31.72 -0.64
CA LEU A 173 -14.37 31.02 -1.88
C LEU A 173 -15.08 29.65 -1.96
N LYS A 174 -15.10 28.90 -0.87
CA LYS A 174 -15.87 27.63 -0.77
C LYS A 174 -17.37 27.85 -0.97
N LYS A 175 -17.94 28.91 -0.40
CA LYS A 175 -19.36 29.24 -0.57
C LYS A 175 -19.68 29.59 -2.02
N VAL A 176 -18.86 30.42 -2.67
CA VAL A 176 -19.05 30.81 -4.08
C VAL A 176 -19.00 29.57 -4.99
N CYS A 177 -18.02 28.68 -4.80
CA CYS A 177 -17.92 27.45 -5.56
C CYS A 177 -19.15 26.53 -5.35
N ALA A 178 -19.58 26.36 -4.10
CA ALA A 178 -20.76 25.56 -3.77
C ALA A 178 -22.05 26.12 -4.41
N ILE A 179 -22.20 27.44 -4.45
CA ILE A 179 -23.34 28.11 -5.10
C ILE A 179 -23.32 27.87 -6.62
N LYS A 180 -22.17 28.04 -7.29
CA LYS A 180 -22.05 27.83 -8.74
C LYS A 180 -22.35 26.39 -9.15
N ILE A 181 -21.80 25.42 -8.41
CA ILE A 181 -22.10 23.99 -8.64
C ILE A 181 -23.58 23.71 -8.36
N GLY A 182 -24.16 24.33 -7.33
CA GLY A 182 -25.58 24.26 -7.02
C GLY A 182 -26.46 24.70 -8.20
N TYR A 183 -26.17 25.84 -8.82
CA TYR A 183 -26.89 26.32 -10.00
C TYR A 183 -26.73 25.38 -11.21
N ALA A 184 -25.53 24.86 -11.47
CA ALA A 184 -25.32 23.89 -12.55
C ALA A 184 -26.16 22.62 -12.33
N MET A 185 -26.29 22.17 -11.08
CA MET A 185 -27.09 21.02 -10.72
C MET A 185 -28.60 21.28 -10.85
N GLU A 186 -29.08 22.46 -10.44
CA GLU A 186 -30.48 22.87 -10.62
C GLU A 186 -30.88 22.94 -12.10
N ASP A 187 -30.01 23.49 -12.95
CA ASP A 187 -30.22 23.55 -14.39
C ASP A 187 -30.33 22.15 -15.01
N MET A 188 -29.41 21.24 -14.65
CA MET A 188 -29.46 19.84 -15.10
C MET A 188 -30.77 19.17 -14.68
N ILE A 189 -31.19 19.33 -13.42
CA ILE A 189 -32.45 18.77 -12.91
C ILE A 189 -33.64 19.32 -13.71
N ARG A 190 -33.68 20.64 -13.96
CA ARG A 190 -34.75 21.28 -14.72
C ARG A 190 -34.84 20.75 -16.15
N ASN A 191 -33.70 20.56 -16.81
CA ASN A 191 -33.67 20.05 -18.18
C ASN A 191 -34.05 18.57 -18.25
N LEU A 192 -33.59 17.75 -17.30
CA LEU A 192 -34.00 16.34 -17.20
C LEU A 192 -35.51 16.20 -16.94
N VAL A 193 -36.10 17.08 -16.13
CA VAL A 193 -37.56 17.12 -15.91
C VAL A 193 -38.30 17.50 -17.20
N LYS A 194 -37.79 18.45 -18.00
CA LYS A 194 -38.37 18.81 -19.31
C LYS A 194 -38.30 17.66 -20.31
N ILE A 195 -37.14 17.00 -20.42
CA ILE A 195 -36.95 15.84 -21.30
C ILE A 195 -37.92 14.71 -20.91
N LYS A 196 -38.11 14.48 -19.60
CA LYS A 196 -39.07 13.49 -19.10
C LYS A 196 -40.53 13.85 -19.43
N ALA A 197 -40.89 15.12 -19.35
CA ALA A 197 -42.24 15.59 -19.70
C ALA A 197 -42.53 15.43 -21.20
N GLN A 198 -41.56 15.78 -22.05
CA GLN A 198 -41.67 15.64 -23.51
C GLN A 198 -41.79 14.16 -23.96
N THR A 199 -41.07 13.26 -23.29
CA THR A 199 -41.13 11.82 -23.58
C THR A 199 -42.40 11.14 -23.05
N SER A 200 -43.06 11.70 -22.02
CA SER A 200 -44.36 11.20 -21.53
C SER A 200 -45.55 11.62 -22.38
N ASP A 201 -45.51 12.80 -23.00
CA ASP A 201 -46.60 13.32 -23.84
C ASP A 201 -46.66 12.65 -25.23
N THR A 202 -45.63 11.91 -25.63
CA THR A 202 -45.56 11.19 -26.93
C THR A 202 -46.04 9.73 -26.89
N LYS A 203 -46.57 9.23 -25.76
CA LYS A 203 -47.20 7.90 -25.76
C LYS A 203 -48.59 7.98 -26.42
N PRO A 204 -48.92 7.10 -27.39
CA PRO A 204 -50.28 7.02 -27.91
C PRO A 204 -51.23 6.67 -26.77
N LYS A 205 -52.38 7.34 -26.71
CA LYS A 205 -53.53 6.85 -25.96
C LYS A 205 -54.06 5.62 -26.70
N ASP A 206 -53.76 4.44 -26.17
CA ASP A 206 -54.54 3.23 -26.47
C ASP A 206 -55.94 3.34 -25.86
#